data_AF-A0A1Q3CWL0-F1
#
_entry.id   AF-A0A1Q3CWL0-F1
#
_cell.length_a   1.000
_cell.length_b   1.000
_cell.length_c   1.000
_cell.angle_alpha   90.00
_cell.angle_beta   90.00
_cell.angle_gamma   90.00
#
_symmetry.space_group_name_H-M   'P 1'
#
loop_
_entity.id
_entity.type
_entity.pdbx_description
1 polymer ?
#
loop_
_entity_poly.entity_id
_entity_poly.type
_entity_poly.pdbx_seq_one_letter_code
_entity_poly.pdbx_strand_id
1 'polypeptide(L)'
;KEEPTCYECKKSGHFKSDCLNLKKKEKFNKEHSKKKKAMVATWDDSDPSSSKEEESDEEVVNLALMSMEEDASEDESDNEVQFSFDELQNAYEKLYVEYENVCLKNKTLKKNAISMSKEIDNLKNENSKYINEIEFLKSKNSFYMNEIKVLNVSSKLSIDFMEENEKLKIEIDALKKSFSTFSNSSAKLDNLLGLQRCVFDKASLDYEEMNNVKHFNNFFVKKVEPKISCNFCG
;
A
#
# COMPACT_ATOMS: atom_id res chain seq x y z
N LYS A 1 -23.04 55.91 -29.42
CA LYS A 1 -21.73 55.85 -28.73
C LYS A 1 -21.91 54.92 -27.55
N GLU A 2 -21.29 53.74 -27.58
CA GLU A 2 -21.36 52.79 -26.47
C GLU A 2 -20.53 53.33 -25.29
N GLU A 3 -21.08 53.26 -24.08
CA GLU A 3 -20.37 53.68 -22.88
C GLU A 3 -19.30 52.63 -22.49
N PRO A 4 -18.10 53.05 -22.07
CA PRO A 4 -17.03 52.12 -21.73
C PRO A 4 -17.43 51.24 -20.54
N THR A 5 -17.25 49.92 -20.68
CA THR A 5 -17.55 48.95 -19.63
C THR A 5 -16.27 48.49 -18.94
N CYS A 6 -16.23 48.64 -17.61
CA CYS A 6 -15.08 48.23 -16.81
C CYS A 6 -14.97 46.70 -16.77
N TYR A 7 -13.87 46.14 -17.26
CA TYR A 7 -13.67 44.68 -17.30
C TYR A 7 -13.63 44.00 -15.92
N GLU A 8 -13.21 44.71 -14.87
CA GLU A 8 -13.10 44.14 -13.52
C GLU A 8 -14.41 44.09 -12.74
N CYS A 9 -15.26 45.11 -12.86
CA CYS A 9 -16.55 45.14 -12.16
C CYS A 9 -17.76 44.91 -13.07
N LYS A 10 -17.52 44.81 -14.38
CA LYS A 10 -18.52 44.62 -15.45
C LYS A 10 -19.65 45.67 -15.44
N LYS A 11 -19.37 46.89 -14.96
CA LYS A 11 -20.30 48.03 -14.98
C LYS A 11 -19.90 49.03 -16.06
N SER A 12 -20.88 49.60 -16.75
CA SER A 12 -20.69 50.67 -17.74
C SER A 12 -20.36 52.01 -17.06
N GLY A 13 -19.75 52.92 -17.82
CA GLY A 13 -19.51 54.32 -17.44
C GLY A 13 -18.10 54.66 -16.94
N HIS A 14 -17.17 53.70 -16.86
CA HIS A 14 -15.77 53.97 -16.48
C HIS A 14 -14.78 52.92 -17.01
N PHE A 15 -13.53 53.33 -17.20
CA PHE A 15 -12.43 52.43 -17.55
C PHE A 15 -11.83 51.75 -16.31
N LYS A 16 -11.02 50.70 -16.53
CA LYS A 16 -10.37 49.92 -15.45
C LYS A 16 -9.59 50.82 -14.47
N SER A 17 -8.94 51.88 -14.97
CA SER A 17 -8.17 52.86 -14.21
C SER A 17 -8.97 53.56 -13.09
N ASP A 18 -10.27 53.77 -13.31
CA ASP A 18 -11.12 54.54 -12.40
C ASP A 18 -12.02 53.67 -11.52
N CYS A 19 -11.84 52.34 -11.57
CA CYS A 19 -12.64 51.42 -10.79
C CYS A 19 -12.29 51.50 -9.29
N LEU A 20 -13.22 52.02 -8.49
CA LEU A 20 -13.06 52.14 -7.04
C LEU A 20 -12.79 50.79 -6.32
N ASN A 21 -13.22 49.67 -6.91
CA ASN A 21 -12.98 48.33 -6.34
C ASN A 21 -11.50 47.91 -6.44
N LEU A 22 -10.78 48.33 -7.48
CA LEU A 22 -9.34 48.08 -7.62
C LEU A 22 -8.55 48.88 -6.58
N LYS A 23 -8.90 50.16 -6.39
CA LYS A 23 -8.27 51.02 -5.37
C LYS A 23 -8.49 50.53 -3.93
N LYS A 24 -9.55 49.76 -3.65
CA LYS A 24 -9.78 49.13 -2.33
C LYS A 24 -8.96 47.85 -2.13
N LYS A 25 -8.77 47.02 -3.18
CA LYS A 25 -7.95 45.80 -3.11
C LYS A 25 -6.46 46.09 -2.92
N GLU A 26 -5.92 47.13 -3.56
CA GLU A 26 -4.52 47.55 -3.35
C GLU A 26 -4.23 48.01 -1.91
N LYS A 27 -5.19 48.67 -1.26
CA LYS A 27 -5.03 49.14 0.13
C LYS A 27 -4.99 47.99 1.13
N PHE A 28 -5.84 46.98 0.95
CA PHE A 28 -5.84 45.77 1.79
C PHE A 28 -4.50 45.00 1.67
N ASN A 29 -3.97 44.84 0.46
CA ASN A 29 -2.72 44.10 0.24
C ASN A 29 -1.47 44.80 0.82
N LYS A 30 -1.45 46.13 0.92
CA LYS A 30 -0.35 46.89 1.56
C LYS A 30 -0.36 46.81 3.09
N GLU A 31 -1.50 46.47 3.70
CA GLU A 31 -1.63 46.42 5.17
C GLU A 31 -1.21 45.06 5.75
N HIS A 32 -1.44 43.97 5.01
CA HIS A 32 -1.10 42.61 5.45
C HIS A 32 0.37 42.21 5.26
N SER A 33 1.16 42.97 4.47
CA SER A 33 2.56 42.66 4.18
C SER A 33 3.57 43.16 5.22
N LYS A 34 3.14 43.92 6.24
CA LYS A 34 4.06 44.51 7.25
C LYS A 34 4.40 43.62 8.46
N LYS A 35 3.85 42.40 8.58
CA LYS A 35 3.93 41.60 9.84
C LYS A 35 4.74 40.30 9.81
N LYS A 36 5.60 40.05 8.81
CA LYS A 36 6.56 38.94 8.89
C LYS A 36 7.96 39.38 8.45
N LYS A 37 8.69 39.98 9.38
CA LYS A 37 10.12 40.28 9.26
C LYS A 37 10.83 39.61 10.44
N ALA A 38 11.24 38.36 10.26
CA ALA A 38 12.23 37.69 11.10
C ALA A 38 12.81 36.47 10.35
N MET A 39 14.12 36.53 10.14
CA MET A 39 15.05 35.43 9.85
C MET A 39 15.09 34.83 8.42
N VAL A 40 16.23 35.11 7.78
CA VAL A 40 17.09 34.27 6.92
C VAL A 40 17.39 34.96 5.58
N ALA A 41 18.62 35.47 5.51
CA ALA A 41 19.27 35.96 4.30
C ALA A 41 20.08 34.81 3.69
N THR A 42 19.68 34.39 2.49
CA THR A 42 20.56 33.78 1.48
C THR A 42 19.94 34.14 0.14
N TRP A 43 20.73 34.84 -0.67
CA TRP A 43 20.46 35.22 -2.04
C TRP A 43 19.85 34.07 -2.85
N ASP A 44 18.68 34.29 -3.43
CA ASP A 44 18.48 34.04 -4.87
C ASP A 44 17.30 34.89 -5.34
N ASP A 45 17.55 35.69 -6.37
CA ASP A 45 16.64 36.68 -6.94
C ASP A 45 16.22 36.17 -8.31
N SER A 46 15.03 35.56 -8.39
CA SER A 46 14.14 35.59 -9.56
C SER A 46 12.91 34.72 -9.32
N ASP A 47 11.75 35.38 -9.18
CA ASP A 47 10.44 34.74 -9.29
C ASP A 47 10.20 34.27 -10.75
N PRO A 48 9.63 33.07 -10.97
CA PRO A 48 9.10 32.67 -12.26
C PRO A 48 7.64 33.13 -12.36
N SER A 49 7.37 34.28 -12.99
CA SER A 49 6.02 34.57 -13.47
C SER A 49 5.97 34.51 -15.00
N SER A 50 5.59 33.31 -15.45
CA SER A 50 4.92 33.01 -16.71
C SER A 50 4.00 34.16 -17.17
N SER A 51 4.41 34.84 -18.23
CA SER A 51 3.50 35.50 -19.16
C SER A 51 3.05 34.47 -20.19
N LYS A 52 1.72 34.29 -20.29
CA LYS A 52 1.07 33.56 -21.38
C LYS A 52 1.21 34.36 -22.67
N GLU A 53 1.56 33.64 -23.72
CA GLU A 53 1.53 34.06 -25.11
C GLU A 53 0.07 34.22 -25.57
N GLU A 54 -0.27 35.40 -26.08
CA GLU A 54 -1.28 35.53 -27.14
C GLU A 54 -0.68 36.44 -28.21
N GLU A 55 -0.46 35.83 -29.38
CA GLU A 55 -0.03 36.46 -30.62
C GLU A 55 -1.13 37.40 -31.12
N SER A 56 -0.85 38.71 -31.19
CA SER A 56 -1.43 39.58 -32.22
C SER A 56 -0.71 40.94 -32.27
N ASP A 57 -0.21 41.24 -33.47
CA ASP A 57 0.09 42.53 -34.10
C ASP A 57 1.18 43.46 -33.53
N GLU A 58 2.09 43.81 -34.44
CA GLU A 58 3.11 44.88 -34.39
C GLU A 58 4.10 44.84 -33.20
N GLU A 59 5.13 44.00 -33.30
CA GLU A 59 6.37 44.19 -32.52
C GLU A 59 7.10 45.45 -33.04
N VAL A 60 6.67 46.62 -32.55
CA VAL A 60 7.47 47.84 -32.64
C VAL A 60 8.66 47.66 -31.69
N VAL A 61 9.80 47.28 -32.27
CA VAL A 61 11.10 47.28 -31.57
C VAL A 61 11.38 48.72 -31.13
N ASN A 62 11.16 49.01 -29.84
CA ASN A 62 11.59 50.27 -29.23
C ASN A 62 13.12 50.27 -29.10
N LEU A 63 13.82 50.46 -30.22
CA LEU A 63 15.24 50.78 -30.24
C LEU A 63 15.40 52.25 -29.81
N ALA A 64 15.46 52.47 -28.50
CA ALA A 64 15.75 53.79 -27.95
C ALA A 64 17.24 54.11 -28.13
N LEU A 65 17.59 54.71 -29.28
CA LEU A 65 18.87 55.37 -29.49
C LEU A 65 18.78 56.76 -28.83
N MET A 66 19.33 56.90 -27.63
CA MET A 66 19.55 58.22 -27.04
C MET A 66 20.68 58.90 -27.83
N SER A 67 20.31 59.84 -28.69
CA SER A 67 21.24 60.80 -29.27
C SER A 67 21.86 61.63 -28.16
N MET A 68 23.18 61.58 -28.02
CA MET A 68 23.91 62.50 -27.15
C MET A 68 23.90 63.86 -27.84
N GLU A 69 23.19 64.83 -27.26
CA GLU A 69 23.32 66.22 -27.65
C GLU A 69 24.76 66.68 -27.35
N GLU A 70 25.38 67.25 -28.37
CA GLU A 70 26.75 67.71 -28.43
C GLU A 70 26.89 69.00 -27.61
N ASP A 71 27.17 68.87 -26.31
CA ASP A 71 27.64 69.98 -25.49
C ASP A 71 29.16 70.02 -25.51
N ALA A 72 29.68 71.01 -26.23
CA ALA A 72 31.09 71.34 -26.33
C ALA A 72 31.74 71.54 -24.94
N SER A 73 32.61 70.60 -24.55
CA SER A 73 33.68 70.88 -23.60
C SER A 73 34.93 70.10 -23.98
N GLU A 74 35.94 70.87 -24.37
CA GLU A 74 37.29 70.43 -24.73
C GLU A 74 37.97 69.76 -23.51
N ASP A 75 38.14 68.44 -23.55
CA ASP A 75 39.28 67.73 -22.95
C ASP A 75 39.39 66.33 -23.60
N GLU A 76 39.71 66.32 -24.89
CA GLU A 76 40.10 65.13 -25.64
C GLU A 76 41.53 64.74 -25.22
N SER A 77 41.64 63.68 -24.42
CA SER A 77 42.87 62.89 -24.39
C SER A 77 42.55 61.39 -24.34
N ASP A 78 42.49 60.84 -25.55
CA ASP A 78 43.15 59.60 -25.96
C ASP A 78 42.78 58.32 -25.22
N ASN A 79 41.55 57.84 -25.46
CA ASN A 79 41.36 56.40 -25.67
C ASN A 79 40.11 56.06 -26.50
N GLU A 80 39.67 56.97 -27.38
CA GLU A 80 38.63 56.65 -28.35
C GLU A 80 39.28 55.91 -29.53
N VAL A 81 39.30 54.58 -29.42
CA VAL A 81 39.80 53.70 -30.48
C VAL A 81 38.88 53.86 -31.69
N GLN A 82 39.26 54.73 -32.62
CA GLN A 82 38.58 54.91 -33.89
C GLN A 82 38.79 53.67 -34.76
N PHE A 83 37.88 52.70 -34.65
CA PHE A 83 37.84 51.56 -35.57
C PHE A 83 37.62 52.07 -36.99
N SER A 84 38.37 51.51 -37.95
CA SER A 84 38.06 51.80 -39.35
C SER A 84 36.73 51.15 -39.74
N PHE A 85 36.01 51.73 -40.70
CA PHE A 85 34.75 51.17 -41.19
C PHE A 85 34.91 49.70 -41.67
N ASP A 86 36.05 49.40 -42.32
CA ASP A 86 36.37 48.05 -42.78
C ASP A 86 36.56 47.06 -41.62
N GLU A 87 37.14 47.49 -40.49
CA GLU A 87 37.26 46.65 -39.29
C GLU A 87 35.90 46.32 -38.68
N LEU A 88 35.02 47.32 -38.60
CA LEU A 88 33.66 47.14 -38.09
C LEU A 88 32.83 46.22 -38.98
N GLN A 89 32.89 46.42 -40.30
CA GLN A 89 32.20 45.59 -41.27
C GLN A 89 32.66 44.12 -41.19
N ASN A 90 33.96 43.90 -41.11
CA ASN A 90 34.54 42.54 -41.00
C ASN A 90 34.15 41.86 -39.67
N ALA A 91 34.08 42.62 -38.56
CA ALA A 91 33.60 42.12 -37.28
C ALA A 91 32.12 41.73 -37.34
N TYR A 92 31.27 42.55 -37.97
CA TYR A 92 29.85 42.26 -38.13
C TYR A 92 29.60 41.01 -38.99
N GLU A 93 30.35 40.85 -40.09
CA GLU A 93 30.19 39.69 -40.97
C GLU A 93 30.60 38.39 -40.29
N LYS A 94 31.69 38.40 -39.50
CA LYS A 94 32.06 37.27 -38.63
C LYS A 94 30.97 36.94 -37.61
N LEU A 95 30.43 37.96 -36.95
CA LEU A 95 29.35 37.80 -35.98
C LEU A 95 28.10 37.19 -36.63
N TYR A 96 27.75 37.63 -37.84
CA TYR A 96 26.61 37.11 -38.57
C TYR A 96 26.78 35.63 -38.94
N VAL A 97 27.97 35.23 -39.41
CA VAL A 97 28.30 33.82 -39.70
C VAL A 97 28.21 32.97 -38.42
N GLU A 98 28.72 33.47 -37.29
CA GLU A 98 28.59 32.77 -36.00
C GLU A 98 27.13 32.64 -35.56
N TYR A 99 26.32 33.70 -35.72
CA TYR A 99 24.90 33.68 -35.44
C TYR A 99 24.17 32.61 -36.27
N GLU A 100 24.40 32.56 -37.57
CA GLU A 100 23.77 31.56 -38.46
C GLU A 100 24.14 30.14 -38.03
N ASN A 101 25.42 29.90 -37.69
CA ASN A 101 25.90 28.63 -37.16
C ASN A 101 25.21 28.25 -35.85
N VAL A 102 25.00 29.21 -34.93
CA VAL A 102 24.26 28.98 -33.68
C VAL A 102 22.80 28.66 -33.96
N CYS A 103 22.15 29.34 -34.90
CA CYS A 103 20.77 29.04 -35.30
C CYS A 103 20.63 27.61 -35.83
N LEU A 104 21.57 27.14 -36.66
CA LEU A 104 21.58 25.77 -37.16
C LEU A 104 21.75 24.76 -36.02
N LYS A 105 22.69 24.99 -35.10
CA LYS A 105 22.87 24.15 -33.90
C LYS A 105 21.59 24.10 -33.06
N ASN A 106 20.93 25.23 -32.84
CA ASN A 106 19.69 25.28 -32.07
C ASN A 106 18.55 24.48 -32.74
N LYS A 107 18.42 24.56 -34.07
CA LYS A 107 17.48 23.71 -34.82
C LYS A 107 17.75 22.21 -34.62
N THR A 108 19.02 21.79 -34.60
CA THR A 108 19.37 20.38 -34.33
C THR A 108 19.07 19.97 -32.90
N LEU A 109 19.38 20.81 -31.91
CA LEU A 109 19.11 20.55 -30.50
C LEU A 109 17.60 20.43 -30.23
N LYS A 110 16.77 21.29 -30.84
CA LYS A 110 15.30 21.17 -30.74
C LYS A 110 14.80 19.81 -31.25
N LYS A 111 15.32 19.33 -32.39
CA LYS A 111 14.95 18.00 -32.91
C LYS A 111 15.37 16.88 -31.96
N ASN A 112 16.58 16.96 -31.42
CA ASN A 112 17.09 15.97 -30.46
C ASN A 112 16.26 15.96 -29.17
N ALA A 113 15.90 17.13 -28.64
CA ALA A 113 15.05 17.26 -27.46
C ALA A 113 13.68 16.60 -27.66
N ILE A 114 13.03 16.82 -28.80
CA ILE A 114 11.76 16.17 -29.15
C ILE A 114 11.94 14.64 -29.26
N SER A 115 13.03 14.18 -29.88
CA SER A 115 13.33 12.75 -30.00
C SER A 115 13.52 12.09 -28.63
N MET A 116 14.33 12.70 -27.76
CA MET A 116 14.57 12.21 -26.41
C MET A 116 13.31 12.21 -25.56
N SER A 117 12.45 13.23 -25.68
CA SER A 117 11.16 13.26 -24.97
C SER A 117 10.28 12.07 -25.34
N LYS A 118 10.20 11.70 -26.63
CA LYS A 118 9.44 10.53 -27.08
C LYS A 118 10.02 9.22 -26.54
N GLU A 119 11.34 9.11 -26.48
CA GLU A 119 12.01 7.93 -25.92
C GLU A 119 11.73 7.79 -24.42
N ILE A 120 11.76 8.90 -23.67
CA ILE A 120 11.39 8.93 -22.25
C ILE A 120 9.95 8.47 -22.05
N ASP A 121 9.01 8.95 -22.88
CA ASP A 121 7.60 8.52 -22.79
C ASP A 121 7.43 7.03 -23.07
N ASN A 122 8.14 6.48 -24.05
CA ASN A 122 8.14 5.04 -24.34
C ASN A 122 8.69 4.23 -23.16
N LEU A 123 9.85 4.62 -22.61
CA LEU A 123 10.46 3.96 -21.46
C LEU A 123 9.58 4.05 -20.22
N LYS A 124 8.87 5.17 -20.02
CA LYS A 124 7.91 5.33 -18.92
C LYS A 124 6.74 4.36 -19.07
N ASN A 125 6.24 4.17 -20.28
CA ASN A 125 5.20 3.19 -20.57
C ASN A 125 5.68 1.76 -20.31
N GLU A 126 6.90 1.40 -20.72
CA GLU A 126 7.48 0.08 -20.42
C GLU A 126 7.68 -0.14 -18.93
N ASN A 127 8.24 0.83 -18.21
CA ASN A 127 8.38 0.78 -16.76
C ASN A 127 7.03 0.59 -16.06
N SER A 128 5.95 1.22 -16.54
CA SER A 128 4.61 1.01 -15.99
C SER A 128 4.14 -0.45 -16.12
N LYS A 129 4.46 -1.13 -17.22
CA LYS A 129 4.14 -2.55 -17.42
C LYS A 129 4.90 -3.44 -16.42
N TYR A 130 6.20 -3.18 -16.24
CA TYR A 130 7.01 -3.93 -15.28
C TYR A 130 6.56 -3.71 -13.83
N ILE A 131 6.16 -2.49 -13.46
CA ILE A 131 5.61 -2.19 -12.13
C ILE A 131 4.34 -3.01 -11.89
N ASN A 132 3.42 -3.06 -12.85
CA ASN A 132 2.19 -3.84 -12.74
C ASN A 132 2.48 -5.35 -12.61
N GLU A 133 3.43 -5.87 -13.37
CA GLU A 133 3.84 -7.28 -13.29
C GLU A 133 4.45 -7.60 -11.91
N ILE A 134 5.29 -6.71 -11.37
CA ILE A 134 5.85 -6.86 -10.01
C ILE A 134 4.73 -6.90 -8.97
N GLU A 135 3.73 -6.03 -9.08
CA GLU A 135 2.59 -6.01 -8.15
C GLU A 135 1.73 -7.27 -8.25
N PHE A 136 1.50 -7.77 -9.46
CA PHE A 136 0.83 -9.04 -9.71
C PHE A 136 1.60 -10.22 -9.07
N LEU A 137 2.90 -10.32 -9.32
CA LEU A 137 3.75 -11.37 -8.75
C LEU A 137 3.83 -11.28 -7.23
N LYS A 138 3.88 -10.07 -6.66
CA LYS A 138 3.86 -9.86 -5.21
C LYS A 138 2.56 -10.38 -4.59
N SER A 139 1.42 -10.12 -5.24
CA SER A 139 0.11 -10.61 -4.82
C SER A 139 0.05 -12.15 -4.89
N LYS A 140 0.57 -12.73 -5.97
CA LYS A 140 0.66 -14.19 -6.15
C LYS A 140 1.55 -14.85 -5.09
N ASN A 141 2.70 -14.26 -4.77
CA ASN A 141 3.58 -14.74 -3.71
C ASN A 141 2.91 -14.68 -2.34
N SER A 142 2.16 -13.61 -2.04
CA SER A 142 1.37 -13.51 -0.81
C SER A 142 0.35 -14.65 -0.69
N PHE A 143 -0.34 -14.97 -1.78
CA PHE A 143 -1.27 -16.11 -1.85
C PHE A 143 -0.58 -17.44 -1.53
N TYR A 144 0.51 -17.77 -2.23
CA TYR A 144 1.22 -19.04 -2.00
C TYR A 144 1.82 -19.13 -0.60
N MET A 145 2.30 -18.01 -0.03
CA MET A 145 2.78 -18.00 1.36
C MET A 145 1.68 -18.36 2.36
N ASN A 146 0.43 -17.94 2.10
CA ASN A 146 -0.70 -18.33 2.95
C ASN A 146 -1.06 -19.80 2.75
N GLU A 147 -1.06 -20.30 1.52
CA GLU A 147 -1.32 -21.71 1.21
C GLU A 147 -0.29 -22.64 1.89
N ILE A 148 0.99 -22.28 1.83
CA ILE A 148 2.07 -23.00 2.53
C ILE A 148 1.84 -23.01 4.04
N LYS A 149 1.42 -21.88 4.64
CA LYS A 149 1.10 -21.83 6.08
C LYS A 149 -0.03 -22.78 6.44
N VAL A 150 -1.10 -22.80 5.64
CA VAL A 150 -2.24 -23.70 5.87
C VAL A 150 -1.81 -25.16 5.75
N LEU A 151 -1.06 -25.52 4.70
CA LEU A 151 -0.53 -26.87 4.52
C LEU A 151 0.38 -27.29 5.69
N ASN A 152 1.21 -26.39 6.18
CA ASN A 152 2.10 -26.67 7.31
C ASN A 152 1.31 -26.95 8.61
N VAL A 153 0.27 -26.16 8.89
CA VAL A 153 -0.63 -26.42 10.04
C VAL A 153 -1.35 -27.76 9.89
N SER A 154 -1.86 -28.06 8.69
CA SER A 154 -2.52 -29.33 8.39
C SER A 154 -1.58 -30.52 8.56
N SER A 155 -0.35 -30.42 8.06
CA SER A 155 0.67 -31.46 8.21
C SER A 155 1.04 -31.67 9.67
N LYS A 156 1.20 -30.60 10.45
CA LYS A 156 1.49 -30.71 11.89
C LYS A 156 0.35 -31.42 12.63
N LEU A 157 -0.89 -31.03 12.37
CA LEU A 157 -2.07 -31.66 12.95
C LEU A 157 -2.16 -33.16 12.58
N SER A 158 -1.85 -33.50 11.33
CA SER A 158 -1.81 -34.90 10.89
C SER A 158 -0.76 -35.73 11.63
N ILE A 159 0.42 -35.18 11.89
CA ILE A 159 1.48 -35.85 12.67
C ILE A 159 0.99 -36.08 14.09
N ASP A 160 0.44 -35.05 14.74
CA ASP A 160 -0.04 -35.13 16.12
C ASP A 160 -1.14 -36.22 16.26
N PHE A 161 -2.07 -36.31 15.29
CA PHE A 161 -3.06 -37.39 15.25
C PHE A 161 -2.47 -38.78 15.06
N MET A 162 -1.40 -38.93 14.27
CA MET A 162 -0.75 -40.24 14.12
C MET A 162 -0.10 -40.68 15.43
N GLU A 163 0.61 -39.77 16.11
CA GLU A 163 1.23 -40.06 17.41
C GLU A 163 0.19 -40.44 18.48
N GLU A 164 -0.96 -39.76 18.51
CA GLU A 164 -2.05 -40.10 19.44
C GLU A 164 -2.66 -41.47 19.14
N ASN A 165 -2.89 -41.79 17.86
CA ASN A 165 -3.40 -43.10 17.46
C ASN A 165 -2.43 -44.25 17.80
N GLU A 166 -1.12 -44.04 17.69
CA GLU A 166 -0.12 -45.02 18.12
C GLU A 166 -0.21 -45.27 19.63
N LYS A 167 -0.33 -44.21 20.44
CA LYS A 167 -0.52 -44.33 21.91
C LYS A 167 -1.81 -45.10 22.25
N LEU A 168 -2.93 -44.73 21.63
CA LEU A 168 -4.21 -45.42 21.84
C LEU A 168 -4.14 -46.91 21.45
N LYS A 169 -3.40 -47.24 20.39
CA LYS A 169 -3.19 -48.64 19.98
C LYS A 169 -2.46 -49.44 21.06
N ILE A 170 -1.40 -48.86 21.65
CA ILE A 170 -0.66 -49.49 22.75
C ILE A 170 -1.58 -49.69 23.97
N GLU A 171 -2.40 -48.70 24.32
CA GLU A 171 -3.36 -48.79 25.43
C GLU A 171 -4.42 -49.87 25.19
N ILE A 172 -4.96 -49.96 23.97
CA ILE A 172 -5.93 -51.00 23.58
C ILE A 172 -5.31 -52.39 23.71
N ASP A 173 -4.07 -52.58 23.28
CA ASP A 173 -3.40 -53.88 23.35
C ASP A 173 -3.11 -54.29 24.81
N ALA A 174 -2.72 -53.32 25.65
CA ALA A 174 -2.59 -53.53 27.09
C ALA A 174 -3.94 -53.90 27.75
N LEU A 175 -5.02 -53.19 27.39
CA LEU A 175 -6.36 -53.45 27.89
C LEU A 175 -6.88 -54.83 27.47
N LYS A 176 -6.70 -55.22 26.20
CA LYS A 176 -7.05 -56.56 25.69
C LYS A 176 -6.34 -57.68 26.45
N LYS A 177 -5.06 -57.48 26.79
CA LYS A 177 -4.29 -58.43 27.61
C LYS A 177 -4.90 -58.57 29.01
N SER A 178 -5.21 -57.44 29.65
CA SER A 178 -5.85 -57.42 30.97
C SER A 178 -7.24 -58.07 30.97
N PHE A 179 -8.03 -57.83 29.91
CA PHE A 179 -9.35 -58.41 29.74
C PHE A 179 -9.28 -59.92 29.53
N SER A 180 -8.32 -60.42 28.75
CA SER A 180 -8.08 -61.85 28.59
C SER A 180 -7.75 -62.53 29.93
N THR A 181 -6.91 -61.90 30.76
CA THR A 181 -6.60 -62.43 32.10
C THR A 181 -7.82 -62.41 33.02
N PHE A 182 -8.62 -61.34 32.98
CA PHE A 182 -9.86 -61.22 33.74
C PHE A 182 -10.89 -62.28 33.31
N SER A 183 -11.12 -62.45 32.01
CA SER A 183 -12.03 -63.45 31.44
C SER A 183 -11.64 -64.87 31.87
N ASN A 184 -10.35 -65.21 31.79
CA ASN A 184 -9.82 -66.49 32.27
C ASN A 184 -10.06 -66.69 33.77
N SER A 185 -9.90 -65.63 34.59
CA SER A 185 -10.19 -65.70 36.03
C SER A 185 -11.69 -65.86 36.32
N SER A 186 -12.56 -65.20 35.55
CA SER A 186 -14.02 -65.32 35.65
C SER A 186 -14.46 -66.75 35.35
N ALA A 187 -13.99 -67.33 34.24
CA ALA A 187 -14.33 -68.71 33.90
C ALA A 187 -13.90 -69.72 34.97
N LYS A 188 -12.72 -69.51 35.60
CA LYS A 188 -12.28 -70.33 36.74
C LYS A 188 -13.20 -70.17 37.96
N LEU A 189 -13.63 -68.95 38.26
CA LEU A 189 -14.57 -68.67 39.34
C LEU A 189 -15.95 -69.29 39.07
N ASP A 190 -16.47 -69.16 37.85
CA ASP A 190 -17.75 -69.75 37.45
C ASP A 190 -17.71 -71.28 37.56
N ASN A 191 -16.61 -71.92 37.13
CA ASN A 191 -16.40 -73.35 37.32
C ASN A 191 -16.39 -73.74 38.81
N LEU A 192 -15.73 -72.96 39.67
CA LEU A 192 -15.69 -73.20 41.12
C LEU A 192 -17.09 -73.08 41.76
N LEU A 193 -17.83 -72.03 41.43
CA LEU A 193 -19.18 -71.80 41.95
C LEU A 193 -20.20 -72.81 41.40
N GLY A 194 -20.04 -73.23 40.14
CA GLY A 194 -20.84 -74.29 39.52
C GLY A 194 -20.70 -75.62 40.25
N LEU A 195 -19.47 -75.99 40.64
CA LEU A 195 -19.22 -77.18 41.47
C LEU A 195 -19.88 -77.09 42.86
N GLN A 196 -19.90 -75.89 43.47
CA GLN A 196 -20.54 -75.68 44.77
C GLN A 196 -22.08 -75.76 44.71
N ARG A 197 -22.69 -75.50 43.55
CA ARG A 197 -24.15 -75.60 43.36
C ARG A 197 -24.68 -77.04 43.37
N CYS A 198 -23.83 -78.04 43.12
CA CYS A 198 -24.20 -79.46 43.16
C CYS A 198 -24.25 -80.07 44.59
N VAL A 199 -24.04 -79.29 45.65
CA VAL A 199 -24.08 -79.80 47.04
C VAL A 199 -25.49 -79.71 47.66
N PHE A 200 -26.55 -79.64 46.84
CA PHE A 200 -27.94 -79.71 47.30
C PHE A 200 -28.72 -80.92 46.77
N ASP A 201 -28.08 -81.84 46.05
CA ASP A 201 -28.64 -83.18 45.85
C ASP A 201 -28.50 -83.96 47.17
N LYS A 202 -29.42 -83.68 48.09
CA LYS A 202 -29.69 -84.49 49.28
C LYS A 202 -30.25 -85.84 48.83
N ALA A 203 -29.37 -86.76 48.46
CA ALA A 203 -29.70 -88.18 48.37
C ALA A 203 -28.50 -89.02 48.82
N SER A 204 -28.31 -89.12 50.14
CA SER A 204 -27.69 -90.27 50.83
C SER A 204 -27.98 -90.18 52.34
N LEU A 205 -28.18 -91.35 52.95
CA LEU A 205 -28.84 -91.59 54.24
C LEU A 205 -28.23 -90.83 55.44
N ASP A 206 -29.11 -90.38 56.34
CA ASP A 206 -28.90 -89.72 57.65
C ASP A 206 -28.80 -88.17 57.73
N TYR A 207 -29.24 -87.41 56.73
CA TYR A 207 -29.34 -85.95 56.88
C TYR A 207 -30.73 -85.50 57.35
N GLU A 208 -30.86 -85.16 58.63
CA GLU A 208 -32.05 -84.47 59.16
C GLU A 208 -32.27 -83.12 58.48
N GLU A 209 -33.52 -82.88 58.09
CA GLU A 209 -33.95 -81.64 57.45
C GLU A 209 -33.88 -80.48 58.44
N MET A 210 -32.73 -79.80 58.52
CA MET A 210 -32.62 -78.54 59.23
C MET A 210 -33.45 -77.46 58.50
N ASN A 211 -34.70 -77.28 58.96
CA ASN A 211 -35.68 -76.26 58.58
C ASN A 211 -35.24 -74.79 58.84
N ASN A 212 -33.95 -74.47 58.83
CA ASN A 212 -33.45 -73.12 59.15
C ASN A 212 -32.31 -72.65 58.24
N VAL A 213 -32.34 -72.97 56.95
CA VAL A 213 -31.47 -72.24 56.01
C VAL A 213 -32.13 -70.88 55.76
N LYS A 214 -31.69 -69.86 56.49
CA LYS A 214 -31.95 -68.47 56.12
C LYS A 214 -31.45 -68.28 54.70
N HIS A 215 -32.36 -68.24 53.73
CA HIS A 215 -32.06 -67.66 52.44
C HIS A 215 -31.60 -66.22 52.71
N PHE A 216 -30.30 -65.98 52.66
CA PHE A 216 -29.81 -64.61 52.56
C PHE A 216 -30.34 -64.10 51.22
N ASN A 217 -31.30 -63.18 51.31
CA ASN A 217 -31.80 -62.47 50.15
C ASN A 217 -30.61 -61.98 49.33
N ASN A 218 -30.62 -62.27 48.03
CA ASN A 218 -29.59 -61.84 47.09
C ASN A 218 -29.21 -60.37 47.35
N PHE A 219 -27.99 -60.14 47.83
CA PHE A 219 -27.45 -58.78 48.07
C PHE A 219 -27.16 -58.02 46.77
N PHE A 220 -27.41 -58.62 45.61
CA PHE A 220 -27.33 -57.95 44.33
C PHE A 220 -28.58 -57.10 44.12
N VAL A 221 -28.46 -55.81 44.45
CA VAL A 221 -29.41 -54.78 44.05
C VAL A 221 -29.52 -54.82 42.51
N LYS A 222 -30.71 -55.07 41.98
CA LYS A 222 -30.96 -54.90 40.54
C LYS A 222 -30.61 -53.46 40.18
N LYS A 223 -29.69 -53.28 39.23
CA LYS A 223 -29.35 -51.98 38.67
C LYS A 223 -30.65 -51.33 38.17
N VAL A 224 -31.02 -50.19 38.77
CA VAL A 224 -32.10 -49.35 38.24
C VAL A 224 -31.53 -48.71 36.98
N GLU A 225 -32.00 -49.16 35.82
CA GLU A 225 -31.68 -48.48 34.56
C GLU A 225 -32.31 -47.08 34.61
N PRO A 226 -31.52 -46.00 34.45
CA PRO A 226 -32.09 -44.68 34.30
C PRO A 226 -32.90 -44.68 33.00
N LYS A 227 -34.21 -44.44 33.09
CA LYS A 227 -35.03 -44.08 31.94
C LYS A 227 -34.47 -42.77 31.37
N ILE A 228 -33.67 -42.88 30.32
CA ILE A 228 -33.26 -41.72 29.52
C ILE A 228 -34.47 -41.35 28.67
N SER A 229 -35.31 -40.44 29.18
CA SER A 229 -36.30 -39.75 28.35
C SER A 229 -35.59 -38.61 27.64
N CYS A 230 -35.53 -38.68 26.31
CA CYS A 230 -35.09 -37.57 25.48
C CYS A 230 -36.18 -36.50 25.44
N ASN A 231 -35.92 -35.31 25.99
CA ASN A 231 -36.86 -34.18 25.98
C ASN A 231 -37.05 -33.54 24.58
N PHE A 232 -36.44 -34.09 23.53
CA PHE A 232 -36.50 -33.57 22.15
C PHE A 232 -37.24 -34.48 21.17
N CYS A 233 -37.79 -35.61 21.63
CA CYS A 233 -38.61 -36.49 20.80
C CYS A 233 -39.92 -36.75 21.56
N GLY A 234 -40.82 -35.77 21.50
CA GLY A 234 -42.25 -35.97 21.77
C GLY A 234 -42.95 -36.54 20.56
#